data_AF-A0A2S2NMR1-F1
#
_entry.id   AF-A0A2S2NMR1-F1
#
_cell.length_a   1.000
_cell.length_b   1.000
_cell.length_c   1.000
_cell.angle_alpha   90.00
_cell.angle_beta   90.00
_cell.angle_gamma   90.00
#
_symmetry.space_group_name_H-M   'P 1'
#
loop_
_entity.id
_entity.type
_entity.pdbx_description
1 polymer ?
#
loop_
_entity_poly.entity_id
_entity_poly.type
_entity_poly.pdbx_seq_one_letter_code
_entity_poly.pdbx_strand_id
1 'polypeptide(L)'
;MIEPELFNFKPPLNKHVYVQKQWDKLLENIDECGLTHSISVVLPDTIFIPNYIENIFPENGQYYLIKNVTLYSLIDPGFITSFVKNGNVYAISLNTHIDAEDCISITYSNLLQMSLIQSSSQNICLPVKDSKITLDLKELKFSSKSYQRIKESFERFQTKFDMLVCWESNNDDICPSSIASYFNKNGFECQECIPRSATNRKYNMTIPTGIDDFGLLDTWLSYFSLDINM
;
A
#
# COMPACT_ATOMS: atom_id res chain seq x y z
N MET A 1 -15.54 40.47 0.71
CA MET A 1 -16.20 39.73 1.81
C MET A 1 -16.97 38.61 1.14
N ILE A 2 -16.48 37.37 1.22
CA ILE A 2 -17.11 36.21 0.55
C ILE A 2 -18.31 35.80 1.41
N GLU A 3 -19.47 35.68 0.79
CA GLU A 3 -20.75 35.34 1.43
C GLU A 3 -20.68 33.98 2.16
N PRO A 4 -21.00 33.91 3.46
CA PRO A 4 -20.96 32.66 4.23
C PRO A 4 -22.01 31.63 3.79
N GLU A 5 -23.06 32.05 3.07
CA GLU A 5 -24.20 31.21 2.71
C GLU A 5 -23.96 30.30 1.48
N LEU A 6 -22.89 30.53 0.71
CA LEU A 6 -22.55 29.70 -0.46
C LEU A 6 -21.94 28.33 -0.11
N PHE A 7 -21.63 28.11 1.16
CA PHE A 7 -20.98 26.91 1.65
C PHE A 7 -21.89 26.10 2.55
N ASN A 8 -23.01 25.63 1.98
CA ASN A 8 -23.79 24.54 2.55
C ASN A 8 -23.03 23.21 2.32
N PHE A 9 -21.81 23.10 2.88
CA PHE A 9 -21.03 21.88 2.84
C PHE A 9 -21.78 20.81 3.62
N LYS A 10 -22.33 19.84 2.89
CA LYS A 10 -22.74 18.59 3.54
C LYS A 10 -21.51 18.00 4.20
N PRO A 11 -21.61 17.54 5.45
CA PRO A 11 -20.50 16.86 6.09
C PRO A 11 -20.04 15.71 5.20
N PRO A 12 -18.72 15.49 5.06
CA PRO A 12 -18.21 14.37 4.28
C PRO A 12 -18.84 13.08 4.81
N LEU A 13 -19.12 12.14 3.91
CA LEU A 13 -19.63 10.82 4.25
C LEU A 13 -18.49 10.00 4.89
N ASN A 14 -18.05 10.37 6.09
CA ASN A 14 -17.14 9.56 6.87
C ASN A 14 -17.93 8.36 7.38
N LYS A 15 -17.67 7.19 6.81
CA LYS A 15 -18.24 5.93 7.28
C LYS A 15 -17.21 5.23 8.16
N HIS A 16 -17.30 5.46 9.47
CA HIS A 16 -16.65 4.59 10.44
C HIS A 16 -17.56 3.38 10.65
N VAL A 17 -17.02 2.18 10.50
CA VAL A 17 -17.75 0.93 10.69
C VAL A 17 -17.04 0.14 11.78
N TYR A 18 -17.67 0.03 12.93
CA TYR A 18 -17.18 -0.81 14.02
C TYR A 18 -17.76 -2.20 13.86
N VAL A 19 -16.89 -3.21 13.79
CA VAL A 19 -17.29 -4.62 13.66
C VAL A 19 -16.62 -5.42 14.76
N GLN A 20 -17.43 -6.14 15.55
CA GLN A 20 -16.92 -7.14 16.47
C GLN A 20 -16.82 -8.48 15.73
N LYS A 21 -15.62 -9.04 15.65
CA LYS A 21 -15.35 -10.35 15.04
C LYS A 21 -14.58 -11.24 16.00
N GLN A 22 -14.69 -12.56 15.79
CA GLN A 22 -13.74 -13.51 16.36
C GLN A 22 -12.39 -13.37 15.67
N TRP A 23 -11.31 -13.66 16.40
CA TRP A 23 -9.93 -13.49 15.92
C TRP A 23 -9.66 -14.21 14.59
N ASP A 24 -10.10 -15.47 14.48
CA ASP A 24 -9.86 -16.29 13.28
C ASP A 24 -10.49 -15.66 12.02
N LYS A 25 -11.67 -15.05 12.14
CA LYS A 25 -12.37 -14.36 11.04
C LYS A 25 -11.77 -13.00 10.69
N LEU A 26 -10.98 -12.43 11.59
CA LEU A 26 -10.26 -11.17 11.34
C LEU A 26 -9.04 -11.43 10.46
N LEU A 27 -8.34 -12.54 10.70
CA LEU A 27 -7.17 -12.95 9.91
C LEU A 27 -7.51 -13.28 8.45
N GLU A 28 -8.68 -13.87 8.19
CA GLU A 28 -9.13 -14.22 6.83
C GLU A 28 -9.15 -13.04 5.85
N ASN A 29 -9.25 -11.81 6.33
CA ASN A 29 -9.42 -10.61 5.49
C ASN A 29 -8.29 -9.57 5.69
N ILE A 30 -7.20 -9.93 6.38
CA ILE A 30 -6.17 -8.95 6.73
C ILE A 30 -5.46 -8.40 5.48
N ASP A 31 -5.33 -9.23 4.44
CA ASP A 31 -4.71 -8.83 3.16
C ASP A 31 -5.59 -7.85 2.36
N GLU A 32 -6.90 -7.84 2.61
CA GLU A 32 -7.83 -6.87 2.00
C GLU A 32 -7.59 -5.45 2.53
N CYS A 33 -6.91 -5.30 3.67
CA CYS A 33 -6.51 -3.99 4.19
C CYS A 33 -5.53 -3.24 3.26
N GLY A 34 -4.93 -3.95 2.31
CA GLY A 34 -4.11 -3.36 1.26
C GLY A 34 -2.77 -2.85 1.76
N LEU A 35 -2.31 -1.75 1.19
CA LEU A 35 -0.97 -1.20 1.43
C LEU A 35 -0.97 -0.36 2.71
N THR A 36 -0.26 -0.83 3.73
CA THR A 36 -0.21 -0.18 5.05
C THR A 36 1.00 0.74 5.16
N HIS A 37 0.77 2.03 5.41
CA HIS A 37 1.85 3.00 5.63
C HIS A 37 2.37 3.01 7.08
N SER A 38 1.47 2.85 8.06
CA SER A 38 1.80 2.97 9.47
C SER A 38 0.96 2.01 10.31
N ILE A 39 1.59 1.39 11.31
CA ILE A 39 0.94 0.54 12.30
C ILE A 39 1.24 1.15 13.66
N SER A 40 0.20 1.35 14.48
CA SER A 40 0.32 1.81 15.86
C SER A 40 -0.32 0.81 16.80
N VAL A 41 0.39 0.45 17.87
CA VAL A 41 -0.07 -0.51 18.86
C VAL A 41 -0.03 0.16 20.23
N VAL A 42 -1.17 0.19 20.92
CA VAL A 42 -1.30 0.74 22.27
C VAL A 42 -1.42 -0.41 23.26
N LEU A 43 -0.49 -0.48 24.21
CA LEU A 43 -0.43 -1.52 25.23
C LEU A 43 -0.81 -0.91 26.59
N PRO A 44 -2.07 -1.03 27.04
CA PRO A 44 -2.47 -0.53 28.36
C PRO A 44 -1.78 -1.33 29.47
N ASP A 45 -1.56 -0.68 30.62
CA ASP A 45 -0.97 -1.27 31.83
C ASP A 45 0.34 -2.06 31.59
N THR A 46 1.14 -1.58 30.63
CA THR A 46 2.37 -2.26 30.21
C THR A 46 3.58 -1.39 30.50
N ILE A 47 4.49 -1.88 31.34
CA ILE A 47 5.72 -1.16 31.72
C ILE A 47 6.81 -1.34 30.65
N PHE A 48 6.97 -2.57 30.15
CA PHE A 48 7.97 -2.94 29.15
C PHE A 48 7.27 -3.52 27.93
N ILE A 49 7.69 -3.09 26.73
CA ILE A 49 7.16 -3.68 25.49
C ILE A 49 7.76 -5.08 25.37
N PRO A 50 6.95 -6.11 25.10
CA PRO A 50 7.48 -7.43 24.86
C PRO A 50 8.44 -7.47 23.67
N ASN A 51 9.58 -8.15 23.82
CA ASN A 51 10.61 -8.24 22.77
C ASN A 51 10.06 -8.75 21.43
N TYR A 52 9.09 -9.67 21.46
CA TYR A 52 8.47 -10.19 20.23
C TYR A 52 7.72 -9.12 19.44
N ILE A 53 7.29 -8.01 20.07
CA ILE A 53 6.67 -6.86 19.40
C ILE A 53 7.75 -5.90 18.89
N GLU A 54 8.78 -5.64 19.70
CA GLU A 54 9.89 -4.76 19.30
C GLU A 54 10.64 -5.28 18.07
N ASN A 55 10.70 -6.61 17.90
CA ASN A 55 11.49 -7.25 16.84
C ASN A 55 10.72 -7.55 15.54
N ILE A 56 9.39 -7.32 15.47
CA ILE A 56 8.58 -7.70 14.28
C ILE A 56 9.11 -7.04 12.99
N PHE A 57 9.33 -5.74 13.02
CA PHE A 57 9.70 -4.96 11.83
C PHE A 57 11.19 -5.04 11.45
N PRO A 58 12.14 -5.05 12.41
CA PRO A 58 13.54 -5.29 12.08
C PRO A 58 13.79 -6.63 11.39
N GLU A 59 13.04 -7.67 11.77
CA GLU A 59 13.24 -9.04 11.26
C GLU A 59 12.51 -9.28 9.93
N ASN A 60 11.30 -8.73 9.76
CA ASN A 60 10.42 -9.09 8.63
C ASN A 60 9.85 -7.89 7.86
N GLY A 61 10.28 -6.66 8.17
CA GLY A 61 9.69 -5.44 7.64
C GLY A 61 10.39 -4.83 6.43
N GLN A 62 11.38 -5.49 5.84
CA GLN A 62 12.19 -4.93 4.76
C GLN A 62 11.33 -4.66 3.50
N TYR A 63 11.50 -3.47 2.94
CA TYR A 63 10.93 -3.08 1.65
C TYR A 63 11.98 -2.29 0.87
N TYR A 64 11.70 -2.03 -0.40
CA TYR A 64 12.68 -1.45 -1.30
C TYR A 64 12.11 -0.24 -2.01
N LEU A 65 12.88 0.84 -2.06
CA LEU A 65 12.62 1.96 -2.94
C LEU A 65 13.32 1.69 -4.28
N ILE A 66 12.54 1.62 -5.35
CA ILE A 66 13.03 1.41 -6.71
C ILE A 66 12.75 2.68 -7.51
N LYS A 67 13.79 3.32 -8.02
CA LYS A 67 13.69 4.59 -8.73
C LYS A 67 13.37 4.37 -10.20
N ASN A 68 12.63 5.31 -10.78
CA ASN A 68 12.41 5.40 -12.23
C ASN A 68 11.74 4.17 -12.88
N VAL A 69 10.87 3.47 -12.15
CA VAL A 69 10.08 2.34 -12.64
C VAL A 69 9.08 2.81 -13.70
N THR A 70 8.92 2.06 -14.78
CA THR A 70 7.92 2.32 -15.83
C THR A 70 6.87 1.23 -15.85
N LEU A 71 5.68 1.53 -16.38
CA LEU A 71 4.64 0.51 -16.61
C LEU A 71 5.17 -0.66 -17.45
N TYR A 72 6.03 -0.38 -18.43
CA TYR A 72 6.67 -1.39 -19.27
C TYR A 72 7.51 -2.37 -18.44
N SER A 73 8.29 -1.88 -17.48
CA SER A 73 9.11 -2.74 -16.63
C SER A 73 8.29 -3.66 -15.72
N LEU A 74 7.07 -3.25 -15.34
CA LEU A 74 6.16 -4.03 -14.50
C LEU A 74 5.44 -5.15 -15.25
N ILE A 75 5.53 -5.18 -16.58
CA ILE A 75 4.99 -6.26 -17.42
C ILE A 75 6.09 -7.08 -18.11
N ASP A 76 7.34 -6.91 -17.68
CA ASP A 76 8.46 -7.69 -18.18
C ASP A 76 8.22 -9.20 -17.93
N PRO A 77 8.38 -10.07 -18.94
CA PRO A 77 8.14 -11.50 -18.77
C PRO A 77 9.00 -12.13 -17.66
N GLY A 78 10.24 -11.66 -17.46
CA GLY A 78 11.12 -12.11 -16.38
C GLY A 78 10.59 -11.68 -15.03
N PHE A 79 10.19 -10.42 -14.86
CA PHE A 79 9.57 -9.93 -13.64
C PHE A 79 8.31 -10.74 -13.27
N ILE A 80 7.41 -10.90 -14.24
CA ILE A 80 6.15 -11.61 -14.04
C ILE A 80 6.38 -13.08 -13.68
N THR A 81 7.29 -13.75 -14.41
CA THR A 81 7.55 -15.18 -14.20
C THR A 81 8.28 -15.44 -12.90
N SER A 82 9.19 -14.55 -12.48
CA SER A 82 9.98 -14.72 -11.26
C SER A 82 9.22 -14.34 -9.99
N PHE A 83 8.49 -13.22 -9.99
CA PHE A 83 7.94 -12.63 -8.75
C PHE A 83 6.42 -12.72 -8.67
N VAL A 84 5.71 -12.30 -9.72
CA VAL A 84 4.24 -12.27 -9.72
C VAL A 84 3.61 -13.66 -9.73
N LYS A 85 4.21 -14.61 -10.46
CA LYS A 85 3.72 -15.99 -10.53
C LYS A 85 4.15 -16.86 -9.34
N ASN A 86 5.24 -16.49 -8.65
CA ASN A 86 5.79 -17.27 -7.53
C ASN A 86 5.67 -16.55 -6.19
N GLY A 87 4.78 -15.58 -6.07
CA GLY A 87 4.60 -14.82 -4.84
C GLY A 87 3.57 -13.71 -4.99
N ASN A 88 3.58 -12.82 -4.02
CA ASN A 88 2.77 -11.61 -4.00
C ASN A 88 3.69 -10.38 -3.99
N VAL A 89 3.58 -9.58 -5.04
CA VAL A 89 4.28 -8.29 -5.12
C VAL A 89 3.35 -7.20 -4.61
N TYR A 90 3.84 -6.41 -3.67
CA TYR A 90 3.16 -5.23 -3.13
C TYR A 90 3.94 -4.01 -3.59
N ALA A 91 3.29 -3.06 -4.25
CA ALA A 91 3.99 -1.89 -4.74
C ALA A 91 3.11 -0.64 -4.76
N ILE A 92 3.69 0.54 -4.54
CA ILE A 92 3.00 1.82 -4.64
C ILE A 92 3.93 2.93 -5.13
N SER A 93 3.43 3.82 -5.98
CA SER A 93 4.14 5.03 -6.38
C SER A 93 4.31 5.97 -5.18
N LEU A 94 5.52 6.50 -5.04
CA LEU A 94 5.93 7.40 -3.97
C LEU A 94 5.78 8.86 -4.41
N ASN A 95 5.37 9.72 -3.48
CA ASN A 95 5.25 11.17 -3.68
C ASN A 95 4.31 11.56 -4.83
N THR A 96 3.27 10.76 -5.07
CA THR A 96 2.26 11.05 -6.09
C THR A 96 0.92 11.39 -5.43
N HIS A 97 0.31 12.50 -5.83
CA HIS A 97 -1.00 12.93 -5.35
C HIS A 97 -2.12 12.35 -6.23
N ILE A 98 -2.95 11.47 -5.67
CA ILE A 98 -4.00 10.73 -6.42
C ILE A 98 -4.98 11.63 -7.20
N ASP A 99 -5.22 12.85 -6.72
CA ASP A 99 -6.15 13.79 -7.34
C ASP A 99 -5.52 14.61 -8.48
N ALA A 100 -4.19 14.64 -8.58
CA ALA A 100 -3.47 15.59 -9.45
C ALA A 100 -2.43 14.91 -10.36
N GLU A 101 -1.99 13.71 -10.03
CA GLU A 101 -0.87 13.04 -10.67
C GLU A 101 -1.22 11.59 -11.02
N ASP A 102 -0.41 11.01 -11.91
CA ASP A 102 -0.51 9.58 -12.19
C ASP A 102 0.00 8.79 -10.98
N CYS A 103 -0.81 7.88 -10.47
CA CYS A 103 -0.47 6.98 -9.38
C CYS A 103 -0.61 5.54 -9.85
N ILE A 104 0.32 4.69 -9.41
CA ILE A 104 0.28 3.26 -9.72
C ILE A 104 0.54 2.42 -8.48
N SER A 105 -0.10 1.26 -8.40
CA SER A 105 0.09 0.32 -7.30
C SER A 105 -0.11 -1.13 -7.75
N ILE A 106 0.50 -2.07 -7.05
CA ILE A 106 0.25 -3.50 -7.18
C ILE A 106 -0.35 -3.99 -5.86
N THR A 107 -1.54 -4.59 -5.95
CA THR A 107 -2.28 -5.13 -4.79
C THR A 107 -1.79 -6.52 -4.39
N TYR A 108 -2.24 -7.01 -3.22
CA TYR A 108 -1.97 -8.38 -2.74
C TYR A 108 -2.34 -9.47 -3.77
N SER A 109 -3.39 -9.24 -4.56
CA SER A 109 -3.83 -10.12 -5.65
C SER A 109 -2.99 -9.98 -6.93
N ASN A 110 -1.89 -9.22 -6.90
CA ASN A 110 -1.03 -8.89 -8.04
C ASN A 110 -1.79 -8.17 -9.19
N LEU A 111 -2.78 -7.35 -8.83
CA LEU A 111 -3.44 -6.46 -9.79
C LEU A 111 -2.66 -5.15 -9.87
N LEU A 112 -2.19 -4.81 -11.06
CA LEU A 112 -1.66 -3.49 -11.36
C LEU A 112 -2.83 -2.51 -11.50
N GLN A 113 -2.97 -1.63 -10.51
CA GLN A 113 -3.95 -0.56 -10.48
C GLN A 113 -3.27 0.76 -10.87
N MET A 114 -3.93 1.52 -11.73
CA MET A 114 -3.46 2.82 -12.19
C MET A 114 -4.59 3.84 -12.02
N SER A 115 -4.31 4.91 -11.28
CA SER A 115 -5.14 6.11 -11.20
C SER A 115 -4.42 7.18 -12.01
N LEU A 116 -4.93 7.46 -13.21
CA LEU A 116 -4.24 8.33 -14.16
C LEU A 116 -5.03 9.60 -14.41
N ILE A 117 -4.32 10.69 -14.61
CA ILE A 117 -4.94 11.93 -15.05
C ILE A 117 -5.54 11.78 -16.45
N GLN A 118 -6.46 12.66 -16.80
CA GLN A 118 -7.21 12.55 -18.05
C GLN A 118 -6.31 12.52 -19.30
N SER A 119 -5.23 13.30 -19.33
CA SER A 119 -4.28 13.31 -20.46
C SER A 119 -3.50 11.99 -20.58
N SER A 120 -3.11 11.41 -19.45
CA SER A 120 -2.34 10.16 -19.39
C SER A 120 -3.20 8.94 -19.73
N SER A 121 -4.44 8.88 -19.24
CA SER A 121 -5.35 7.76 -19.48
C SER A 121 -5.70 7.55 -20.97
N GLN A 122 -5.72 8.62 -21.77
CA GLN A 122 -5.96 8.55 -23.22
C GLN A 122 -4.87 7.79 -23.98
N ASN A 123 -3.66 7.71 -23.42
CA ASN A 123 -2.52 7.03 -24.03
C ASN A 123 -2.47 5.53 -23.68
N ILE A 124 -3.38 5.06 -22.82
CA ILE A 124 -3.45 3.66 -22.39
C ILE A 124 -4.52 2.90 -23.18
N CYS A 125 -4.18 1.68 -23.63
CA CYS A 125 -5.09 0.83 -24.40
C CYS A 125 -6.00 -0.07 -23.55
N LEU A 126 -6.23 0.28 -22.28
CA LEU A 126 -6.99 -0.50 -21.30
C LEU A 126 -8.26 0.25 -20.89
N PRO A 127 -9.35 -0.47 -20.56
CA PRO A 127 -10.59 0.17 -20.15
C PRO A 127 -10.44 0.85 -18.78
N VAL A 128 -11.02 2.04 -18.67
CA VAL A 128 -11.15 2.77 -17.40
C VAL A 128 -12.48 2.39 -16.75
N LYS A 129 -12.46 2.01 -15.47
CA LYS A 129 -13.64 1.74 -14.65
C LYS A 129 -13.50 2.48 -13.32
N ASP A 130 -14.51 3.25 -12.94
CA ASP A 130 -14.53 4.01 -11.68
C ASP A 130 -13.26 4.88 -11.49
N SER A 131 -12.84 5.55 -12.57
CA SER A 131 -11.60 6.36 -12.65
C SER A 131 -10.28 5.58 -12.41
N LYS A 132 -10.32 4.25 -12.46
CA LYS A 132 -9.15 3.38 -12.30
C LYS A 132 -9.01 2.45 -13.50
N ILE A 133 -7.77 2.13 -13.84
CA ILE A 133 -7.43 1.09 -14.80
C ILE A 133 -6.82 -0.06 -14.02
N THR A 134 -7.28 -1.29 -14.27
CA THR A 134 -6.81 -2.49 -13.58
C THR A 134 -6.32 -3.51 -14.60
N LEU A 135 -5.13 -4.05 -14.37
CA LEU A 135 -4.55 -5.13 -15.15
C LEU A 135 -4.15 -6.28 -14.22
N ASP A 136 -4.64 -7.47 -14.51
CA ASP A 136 -4.20 -8.69 -13.81
C ASP A 136 -2.84 -9.14 -14.37
N LEU A 137 -1.80 -9.06 -13.55
CA LEU A 137 -0.44 -9.42 -13.94
C LEU A 137 -0.24 -10.94 -14.03
N LYS A 138 -1.01 -11.74 -13.28
CA LYS A 138 -0.93 -13.21 -13.29
C LYS A 138 -1.52 -13.79 -14.58
N GLU A 139 -2.57 -13.17 -15.10
CA GLU A 139 -3.29 -13.60 -16.31
C GLU A 139 -2.65 -13.14 -17.63
N LEU A 140 -1.50 -12.46 -17.59
CA LEU A 140 -0.79 -12.02 -18.79
C LEU A 140 -0.29 -13.21 -19.63
N LYS A 141 -0.71 -13.23 -20.90
CA LYS A 141 -0.29 -14.21 -21.92
C LYS A 141 0.67 -13.56 -22.91
N PHE A 142 1.98 -13.78 -22.75
CA PHE A 142 3.03 -13.09 -23.49
C PHE A 142 2.98 -13.26 -25.02
N SER A 143 2.44 -14.38 -25.52
CA SER A 143 2.27 -14.63 -26.96
C SER A 143 0.99 -14.01 -27.56
N SER A 144 0.12 -13.44 -26.73
CA SER A 144 -1.17 -12.92 -27.19
C SER A 144 -1.03 -11.54 -27.86
N LYS A 145 -1.92 -11.26 -28.84
CA LYS A 145 -2.05 -9.92 -29.43
C LYS A 145 -2.43 -8.86 -28.39
N SER A 146 -3.16 -9.24 -27.34
CA SER A 146 -3.53 -8.36 -26.24
C SER A 146 -2.29 -7.87 -25.49
N TYR A 147 -1.41 -8.80 -25.10
CA TYR A 147 -0.16 -8.47 -24.43
C TYR A 147 0.72 -7.56 -25.28
N GLN A 148 0.87 -7.83 -26.58
CA GLN A 148 1.66 -6.97 -27.47
C GLN A 148 1.12 -5.54 -27.52
N ARG A 149 -0.21 -5.35 -27.58
CA ARG A 149 -0.84 -4.02 -27.54
C ARG A 149 -0.59 -3.28 -26.22
N ILE A 150 -0.71 -3.99 -25.09
CA ILE A 150 -0.42 -3.44 -23.76
C ILE A 150 1.05 -3.05 -23.69
N LYS A 151 1.94 -3.91 -24.16
CA LYS A 151 3.38 -3.67 -24.21
C LYS A 151 3.71 -2.40 -24.99
N GLU A 152 3.21 -2.26 -26.22
CA GLU A 152 3.39 -1.05 -27.05
C GLU A 152 2.78 0.21 -26.41
N SER A 153 1.65 0.08 -25.71
CA SER A 153 1.03 1.20 -24.99
C SER A 153 1.88 1.63 -23.80
N PHE A 154 2.35 0.67 -22.98
CA PHE A 154 3.17 0.93 -21.81
C PHE A 154 4.59 1.40 -22.16
N GLU A 155 5.13 0.97 -23.30
CA GLU A 155 6.41 1.47 -23.81
C GLU A 155 6.32 2.93 -24.27
N ARG A 156 5.17 3.35 -24.83
CA ARG A 156 4.91 4.76 -25.15
C ARG A 156 4.64 5.62 -23.92
N PHE A 157 4.19 4.99 -22.83
CA PHE A 157 3.95 5.66 -21.55
C PHE A 157 5.28 5.87 -20.81
N GLN A 158 5.92 7.01 -21.07
CA GLN A 158 7.27 7.33 -20.60
C GLN A 158 7.33 7.84 -19.16
N THR A 159 6.20 8.00 -18.48
CA THR A 159 6.17 8.43 -17.08
C THR A 159 6.92 7.42 -16.21
N LYS A 160 7.76 7.96 -15.33
CA LYS A 160 8.60 7.20 -14.41
C LYS A 160 8.08 7.40 -13.00
N PHE A 161 8.07 6.31 -12.24
CA PHE A 161 7.60 6.27 -10.87
C PHE A 161 8.73 5.82 -9.97
N ASP A 162 8.93 6.54 -8.87
CA ASP A 162 9.63 5.98 -7.74
C ASP A 162 8.65 5.09 -6.99
N MET A 163 8.99 3.84 -6.74
CA MET A 163 8.07 2.88 -6.14
C MET A 163 8.62 2.30 -4.85
N LEU A 164 7.78 2.22 -3.83
CA LEU A 164 8.01 1.34 -2.69
C LEU A 164 7.51 -0.06 -3.05
N VAL A 165 8.37 -1.07 -2.88
CA VAL A 165 8.13 -2.44 -3.32
C VAL A 165 8.47 -3.41 -2.18
N CYS A 166 7.58 -4.36 -1.94
CA CYS A 166 7.79 -5.52 -1.09
C CYS A 166 7.38 -6.78 -1.86
N TRP A 167 8.01 -7.91 -1.56
CA TRP A 167 7.68 -9.18 -2.19
C TRP A 167 7.69 -10.30 -1.18
N GLU A 168 6.60 -11.05 -1.17
CA GLU A 168 6.45 -12.27 -0.39
C GLU A 168 6.46 -13.46 -1.35
N SER A 169 7.43 -14.34 -1.17
CA SER A 169 7.59 -15.55 -1.98
C SER A 169 6.59 -16.61 -1.53
N ASN A 170 6.11 -17.44 -2.47
CA ASN A 170 5.38 -18.67 -2.13
C ASN A 170 6.32 -19.76 -1.54
N ASN A 171 7.63 -19.53 -1.56
CA ASN A 171 8.65 -20.41 -1.01
C ASN A 171 9.53 -19.63 -0.03
N ASP A 172 9.48 -20.03 1.24
CA ASP A 172 10.19 -19.42 2.38
C ASP A 172 11.72 -19.48 2.23
N ASP A 173 12.26 -20.39 1.41
CA ASP A 173 13.71 -20.51 1.16
C ASP A 173 14.26 -19.38 0.27
N ILE A 174 13.39 -18.59 -0.38
CA ILE A 174 13.81 -17.52 -1.28
C ILE A 174 13.86 -16.20 -0.53
N CYS A 175 15.03 -15.57 -0.53
CA CYS A 175 15.21 -14.27 0.11
C CYS A 175 14.34 -13.18 -0.56
N PRO A 176 13.53 -12.41 0.23
CA PRO A 176 12.72 -11.30 -0.27
C PRO A 176 13.53 -10.23 -1.02
N SER A 177 14.82 -10.06 -0.69
CA SER A 177 15.73 -9.13 -1.38
C SER A 177 16.00 -9.45 -2.86
N SER A 178 15.63 -10.64 -3.31
CA SER A 178 15.81 -11.05 -4.72
C SER A 178 15.04 -10.16 -5.70
N ILE A 179 13.92 -9.55 -5.30
CA ILE A 179 13.20 -8.59 -6.16
C ILE A 179 14.03 -7.34 -6.42
N ALA A 180 14.65 -6.77 -5.38
CA ALA A 180 15.56 -5.63 -5.53
C ALA A 180 16.80 -6.01 -6.35
N SER A 181 17.33 -7.22 -6.16
CA SER A 181 18.44 -7.74 -6.98
C SER A 181 18.06 -7.81 -8.47
N TYR A 182 16.85 -8.24 -8.79
CA TYR A 182 16.35 -8.28 -10.17
C TYR A 182 16.28 -6.88 -10.78
N PHE A 183 15.70 -5.90 -10.07
CA PHE A 183 15.62 -4.52 -10.58
C PHE A 183 17.02 -3.90 -10.74
N ASN A 184 17.92 -4.09 -9.78
CA ASN A 184 19.29 -3.60 -9.89
C ASN A 184 20.03 -4.21 -11.10
N LYS A 185 19.88 -5.51 -11.36
CA LYS A 185 20.47 -6.18 -12.55
C LYS A 185 19.91 -5.63 -13.87
N ASN A 186 18.69 -5.12 -13.87
CA ASN A 186 18.06 -4.48 -15.03
C ASN A 186 18.32 -2.97 -15.09
N GLY A 187 19.23 -2.44 -14.27
CA GLY A 187 19.72 -1.06 -14.34
C GLY A 187 18.90 -0.06 -13.53
N PHE A 188 18.02 -0.51 -12.64
CA PHE A 188 17.27 0.37 -11.74
C PHE A 188 18.07 0.65 -10.46
N GLU A 189 17.98 1.89 -9.98
CA GLU A 189 18.51 2.23 -8.66
C GLU A 189 17.55 1.69 -7.58
N CYS A 190 18.11 0.92 -6.66
CA CYS A 190 17.38 0.27 -5.58
C CYS A 190 17.98 0.66 -4.23
N GLN A 191 17.13 1.02 -3.27
CA GLN A 191 17.50 1.31 -1.90
C GLN A 191 16.69 0.41 -0.97
N GLU A 192 17.37 -0.28 -0.05
CA GLU A 192 16.71 -1.00 1.03
C GLU A 192 16.16 0.00 2.07
N CYS A 193 14.94 -0.26 2.54
CA CYS A 193 14.23 0.54 3.50
C CYS A 193 13.76 -0.35 4.66
N ILE A 194 13.81 0.22 5.86
CA ILE A 194 13.35 -0.43 7.09
C ILE A 194 12.26 0.47 7.69
N PRO A 195 11.15 -0.10 8.21
CA PRO A 195 10.10 0.68 8.85
C PRO A 195 10.67 1.44 10.03
N ARG A 196 10.32 2.72 10.13
CA ARG A 196 10.71 3.52 11.29
C ARG A 196 9.86 3.10 12.48
N SER A 197 10.51 2.70 13.56
CA SER A 197 9.86 2.47 14.85
C SER A 197 9.98 3.71 15.74
N ALA A 198 8.92 3.97 16.50
CA ALA A 198 8.91 4.96 17.56
C ALA A 198 8.09 4.42 18.73
N THR A 199 8.54 4.69 19.95
CA THR A 199 7.85 4.26 21.17
C THR A 199 7.62 5.47 22.05
N ASN A 200 6.38 5.64 22.50
CA ASN A 200 6.01 6.63 23.50
C ASN A 200 5.35 5.94 24.70
N ARG A 201 5.62 6.43 25.91
CA ARG A 201 5.02 5.94 27.15
C ARG A 201 4.35 7.11 27.87
N LYS A 202 3.07 6.93 28.21
CA LYS A 202 2.29 7.89 29.01
C LYS A 202 1.81 7.20 30.28
N TYR A 203 1.91 7.93 31.39
CA TYR A 203 1.51 7.48 32.71
C TYR A 203 0.26 8.24 33.16
N ASN A 204 -0.50 7.65 34.08
CA ASN A 204 -1.71 8.27 34.66
C ASN A 204 -2.78 8.67 33.62
N MET A 205 -2.86 7.92 32.52
CA MET A 205 -3.87 8.12 31.49
C MET A 205 -5.20 7.50 31.93
N THR A 206 -6.30 8.23 31.73
CA THR A 206 -7.64 7.67 31.88
C THR A 206 -8.02 6.97 30.58
N ILE A 207 -8.27 5.67 30.64
CA ILE A 207 -8.70 4.85 29.50
C ILE A 207 -10.22 4.70 29.54
N PRO A 208 -10.95 4.88 28.41
CA PRO A 208 -12.37 4.61 28.35
C PRO A 208 -12.68 3.15 28.71
N THR A 209 -13.58 2.92 29.66
CA THR A 209 -13.96 1.57 30.14
C THR A 209 -15.29 1.08 29.57
N GLY A 210 -15.93 1.85 28.69
CA GLY A 210 -17.22 1.51 28.07
C GLY A 210 -17.04 0.49 26.94
N ILE A 211 -17.40 -0.76 27.19
CA ILE A 211 -17.27 -1.89 26.23
C ILE A 211 -18.07 -1.63 24.94
N ASP A 212 -19.09 -0.76 24.99
CA ASP A 212 -20.03 -0.53 23.89
C ASP A 212 -19.85 0.82 23.15
N ASP A 213 -18.94 1.69 23.60
CA ASP A 213 -18.67 2.98 22.94
C ASP A 213 -17.36 2.93 22.15
N PHE A 214 -17.39 2.18 21.04
CA PHE A 214 -16.25 2.08 20.13
C PHE A 214 -15.84 3.44 19.54
N GLY A 215 -16.78 4.38 19.40
CA GLY A 215 -16.50 5.72 18.90
C GLY A 215 -15.68 6.55 19.89
N LEU A 216 -16.00 6.45 21.18
CA LEU A 216 -15.20 7.07 22.24
C LEU A 216 -13.80 6.45 22.33
N LEU A 217 -13.68 5.12 22.24
CA LEU A 217 -12.39 4.46 22.25
C LEU A 217 -11.53 4.84 21.02
N ASP A 218 -12.12 4.87 19.82
CA ASP A 218 -11.45 5.27 18.58
C ASP A 218 -10.98 6.73 18.62
N THR A 219 -11.83 7.63 19.13
CA THR A 219 -11.48 9.05 19.34
C THR A 219 -10.34 9.18 20.35
N TRP A 220 -10.42 8.46 21.47
CA TRP A 220 -9.37 8.46 22.50
C TRP A 220 -8.04 7.91 21.95
N LEU A 221 -8.07 6.81 21.21
CA LEU A 221 -6.89 6.22 20.56
C LEU A 221 -6.27 7.18 19.54
N SER A 222 -7.11 7.92 18.81
CA SER A 222 -6.67 8.93 17.85
C SER A 222 -5.94 10.07 18.56
N TYR A 223 -6.52 10.64 19.62
CA TYR A 223 -5.86 11.68 20.41
C TYR A 223 -4.58 11.19 21.10
N PHE A 224 -4.61 9.96 21.63
CA PHE A 224 -3.44 9.34 22.23
C PHE A 224 -2.29 9.24 21.22
N SER A 225 -2.58 8.75 20.00
CA SER A 225 -1.59 8.53 18.94
C SER A 225 -1.07 9.83 18.33
N LEU A 226 -1.86 10.90 18.34
CA LEU A 226 -1.48 12.23 17.87
C LEU A 226 -0.75 13.09 18.92
N ASP A 227 -0.48 12.54 20.11
CA ASP A 227 0.09 13.28 21.23
C ASP A 227 -0.70 14.55 21.61
N ILE A 228 -2.02 14.49 21.41
CA ILE A 228 -2.94 15.55 21.84
C ILE A 228 -3.23 15.33 23.33
N ASN A 229 -3.12 16.41 24.12
CA ASN A 229 -3.48 16.37 25.54
C ASN A 229 -4.99 16.14 25.67
N MET A 230 -5.36 15.04 26.34
CA MET A 230 -6.73 14.69 26.73
C MET A 230 -7.00 15.08 28.18
#